data_AF-A0A947APY1-F1
#
_entry.id   AF-A0A947APY1-F1
#
_cell.length_a   1.000
_cell.length_b   1.000
_cell.length_c   1.000
_cell.angle_alpha   90.00
_cell.angle_beta   90.00
_cell.angle_gamma   90.00
#
_symmetry.space_group_name_H-M   'P 1'
#
loop_
_entity.id
_entity.type
_entity.pdbx_description
1 polymer ?
#
loop_
_entity_poly.entity_id
_entity_poly.type
_entity_poly.pdbx_seq_one_letter_code
_entity_poly.pdbx_strand_id
1 'polypeptide(L)'
;MMKLLLFLPLLILLFQPIAHAEIVFNLWGAPAEVRIRVGAAAGITTVTHNVPATQVGDGTPIAGTPNSILIEASARRADFFSALFTNFVVSVDSSIPLSNGTDTISFTNISWTAQDEDIPSGNFAGLPAQVILPPTRAFWLVRDWHTFFYNNTQIVPYGTYTGRVTYTVSVP
;
A
#
# COMPACT_ATOMS: atom_id res chain seq x y z
N MET A 1 -95.10 10.72 18.80
CA MET A 1 -94.78 12.13 19.09
C MET A 1 -93.27 12.30 19.21
N MET A 2 -92.69 13.08 18.30
CA MET A 2 -91.64 14.11 18.53
C MET A 2 -90.27 13.76 19.17
N LYS A 3 -89.21 13.96 18.36
CA LYS A 3 -87.83 14.48 18.64
C LYS A 3 -86.93 13.60 19.54
N LEU A 4 -85.60 13.55 19.40
CA LEU A 4 -84.64 14.60 19.10
C LEU A 4 -83.31 13.94 18.68
N LEU A 5 -82.69 14.39 17.57
CA LEU A 5 -81.29 14.10 17.28
C LEU A 5 -80.42 14.78 18.34
N LEU A 6 -79.49 14.05 18.96
CA LEU A 6 -78.31 14.63 19.57
C LEU A 6 -77.06 14.11 18.84
N PHE A 7 -76.48 15.00 18.03
CA PHE A 7 -75.18 14.84 17.40
C PHE A 7 -74.11 14.99 18.50
N LEU A 8 -73.41 13.91 18.83
CA LEU A 8 -72.21 13.97 19.68
C LEU A 8 -70.99 13.96 18.75
N PRO A 9 -70.14 15.00 18.71
CA PRO A 9 -68.94 14.95 17.90
C PRO A 9 -67.93 14.00 18.55
N LEU A 10 -67.53 13.04 17.74
CA LEU A 10 -66.44 12.10 17.89
C LEU A 10 -65.14 12.83 18.28
N LEU A 11 -64.69 12.69 19.53
CA LEU A 11 -63.32 13.05 19.93
C LEU A 11 -62.49 11.77 20.08
N ILE A 12 -62.04 11.22 18.95
CA ILE A 12 -60.96 10.24 18.94
C ILE A 12 -59.67 11.02 19.16
N LEU A 13 -59.15 10.97 20.39
CA LEU A 13 -57.76 11.32 20.69
C LEU A 13 -56.86 10.34 19.93
N LEU A 14 -56.35 10.80 18.79
CA LEU A 14 -55.31 10.12 18.02
C LEU A 14 -54.04 10.09 18.87
N PHE A 15 -53.86 9.06 19.69
CA PHE A 15 -52.52 8.62 20.07
C PHE A 15 -51.88 8.05 18.80
N GLN A 16 -51.33 8.93 17.97
CA GLN A 16 -50.48 8.51 16.87
C GLN A 16 -49.28 7.79 17.50
N PRO A 17 -49.01 6.51 17.17
CA PRO A 17 -47.75 5.91 17.59
C PRO A 17 -46.64 6.76 16.95
N ILE A 18 -45.72 7.26 17.78
CA ILE A 18 -44.54 7.94 17.26
C ILE A 18 -43.78 6.89 16.45
N ALA A 19 -43.84 7.02 15.13
CA ALA A 19 -43.06 6.17 14.24
C ALA A 19 -41.60 6.56 14.39
N HIS A 20 -40.82 5.73 15.08
CA HIS A 20 -39.38 5.88 15.14
C HIS A 20 -38.77 5.16 13.93
N ALA A 21 -38.00 5.89 13.14
CA ALA A 21 -37.16 5.30 12.09
C ALA A 21 -35.82 4.89 12.72
N GLU A 22 -35.50 3.61 12.68
CA GLU A 22 -34.19 3.10 13.05
C GLU A 22 -33.27 3.14 11.83
N ILE A 23 -32.17 3.89 11.93
CA ILE A 23 -31.10 3.84 10.93
C ILE A 23 -30.08 2.81 11.42
N VAL A 24 -30.16 1.60 10.87
CA VAL A 24 -29.18 0.54 11.15
C VAL A 24 -28.00 0.70 10.19
N PHE A 25 -26.84 1.09 10.71
CA PHE A 25 -25.59 0.97 9.97
C PHE A 25 -25.08 -0.46 10.11
N ASN A 26 -25.22 -1.25 9.05
CA ASN A 26 -24.51 -2.53 9.00
C ASN A 26 -23.06 -2.28 8.58
N LEU A 27 -22.18 -2.10 9.58
CA LEU A 27 -20.75 -1.88 9.39
C LEU A 27 -19.96 -3.19 9.26
N TRP A 28 -20.64 -4.33 9.14
CA TRP A 28 -20.05 -5.67 9.16
C TRP A 28 -20.18 -6.36 7.80
N GLY A 29 -19.16 -7.11 7.38
CA GLY A 29 -19.22 -7.99 6.21
C GLY A 29 -18.51 -7.51 4.94
N ALA A 30 -17.62 -6.51 5.01
CA ALA A 30 -16.69 -6.28 3.89
C ALA A 30 -15.80 -7.53 3.70
N PRO A 31 -15.51 -8.00 2.48
CA PRO A 31 -14.64 -9.16 2.31
C PRO A 31 -13.24 -8.89 2.85
N ALA A 32 -12.57 -9.94 3.33
CA ALA A 32 -11.14 -9.84 3.65
C ALA A 32 -10.37 -9.50 2.36
N GLU A 33 -9.42 -8.58 2.47
CA GLU A 33 -8.73 -8.02 1.32
C GLU A 33 -7.27 -7.76 1.66
N VAL A 34 -6.39 -7.99 0.70
CA VAL A 34 -5.01 -7.53 0.71
C VAL A 34 -4.80 -6.64 -0.49
N ARG A 35 -4.22 -5.46 -0.27
CA ARG A 35 -3.89 -4.51 -1.33
C ARG A 35 -2.42 -4.16 -1.26
N ILE A 36 -1.79 -4.12 -2.42
CA ILE A 36 -0.48 -3.52 -2.62
C ILE A 36 -0.50 -2.67 -3.88
N ARG A 37 0.19 -1.54 -3.83
CA ARG A 37 0.50 -0.72 -5.01
C ARG A 37 1.92 -0.20 -4.89
N VAL A 38 2.66 -0.28 -6.00
CA VAL A 38 4.02 0.22 -6.11
C VAL A 38 4.14 1.11 -7.36
N GLY A 39 4.32 2.41 -7.12
CA GLY A 39 4.39 3.47 -8.12
C GLY A 39 3.06 3.79 -8.81
N ALA A 40 3.07 3.75 -10.15
CA ALA A 40 1.93 4.05 -11.01
C ALA A 40 0.68 3.22 -10.65
N ALA A 41 -0.49 3.76 -10.97
CA ALA A 41 -1.77 3.09 -10.68
C ALA A 41 -2.02 1.86 -11.57
N ALA A 42 -1.32 1.75 -12.70
CA ALA A 42 -1.35 0.62 -13.62
C ALA A 42 0.03 0.40 -14.25
N GLY A 43 0.35 -0.87 -14.54
CA GLY A 43 1.62 -1.26 -15.16
C GLY A 43 2.79 -1.29 -14.19
N ILE A 44 4.00 -1.42 -14.75
CA ILE A 44 5.25 -1.45 -14.00
C ILE A 44 5.86 -0.05 -14.02
N THR A 45 6.17 0.49 -12.84
CA THR A 45 6.92 1.74 -12.74
C THR A 45 8.39 1.45 -13.01
N THR A 46 8.94 2.09 -14.04
CA THR A 46 10.37 1.97 -14.35
C THR A 46 11.12 3.12 -13.71
N VAL A 47 12.10 2.80 -12.87
CA VAL A 47 13.02 3.79 -12.28
C VAL A 47 14.33 3.71 -13.04
N THR A 48 14.74 4.85 -13.61
CA THR A 48 15.98 4.95 -14.41
C THR A 48 17.06 5.65 -13.60
N HIS A 49 18.22 5.03 -13.49
CA HIS A 49 19.44 5.62 -12.93
C HIS A 49 20.41 5.88 -14.08
N ASN A 50 20.58 7.13 -14.47
CA ASN A 50 21.51 7.49 -15.55
C ASN A 50 22.89 7.77 -14.95
N VAL A 51 23.86 6.90 -15.23
CA VAL A 51 25.25 7.03 -14.76
C VAL A 51 26.09 7.74 -15.81
N PRO A 52 26.53 9.00 -15.60
CA PRO A 52 27.43 9.67 -16.51
C PRO A 52 28.78 8.94 -16.57
N ALA A 53 29.42 8.96 -17.75
CA ALA A 53 30.72 8.30 -17.95
C ALA A 53 31.80 8.78 -16.98
N THR A 54 31.71 10.02 -16.51
CA THR A 54 32.65 10.63 -15.54
C THR A 54 32.42 10.18 -14.10
N GLN A 55 31.32 9.48 -13.81
CA GLN A 55 30.92 9.07 -12.47
C GLN A 55 30.95 7.55 -12.29
N VAL A 56 31.30 6.76 -13.30
CA VAL A 56 31.23 5.29 -13.21
C VAL A 56 32.09 4.77 -12.07
N GLY A 57 31.45 4.16 -11.07
CA GLY A 57 32.14 3.55 -9.93
C GLY A 57 32.77 4.56 -8.95
N ASP A 58 32.37 5.83 -9.00
CA ASP A 58 32.91 6.89 -8.13
C ASP A 58 32.35 6.87 -6.70
N GLY A 59 31.35 6.03 -6.44
CA GLY A 59 30.67 5.90 -5.15
C GLY A 59 29.68 7.02 -4.85
N THR A 60 29.46 7.98 -5.75
CA THR A 60 28.42 9.00 -5.62
C THR A 60 27.06 8.39 -5.95
N PRO A 61 26.10 8.36 -5.00
CA PRO A 61 24.79 7.79 -5.27
C PRO A 61 24.03 8.56 -6.35
N ILE A 62 23.37 7.83 -7.25
CA ILE A 62 22.61 8.38 -8.38
C ILE A 62 21.13 8.17 -8.13
N ALA A 63 20.41 9.27 -7.92
CA ALA A 63 18.96 9.26 -7.74
C ALA A 63 18.24 8.73 -9.00
N GLY A 64 17.25 7.88 -8.78
CA GLY A 64 16.40 7.36 -9.83
C GLY A 64 15.38 8.39 -10.32
N THR A 65 14.98 8.26 -11.57
CA THR A 65 13.86 9.01 -12.16
C THR A 65 12.76 8.04 -12.60
N PRO A 66 11.49 8.21 -12.15
CA PRO A 66 11.02 9.24 -11.22
C PRO A 66 11.57 9.04 -9.80
N ASN A 67 11.71 10.13 -9.05
CA ASN A 67 12.29 10.16 -7.69
C ASN A 67 11.22 10.10 -6.59
N SER A 68 9.98 9.77 -6.93
CA SER A 68 8.87 9.71 -5.98
C SER A 68 7.99 8.52 -6.33
N ILE A 69 8.28 7.39 -5.71
CA ILE A 69 7.60 6.12 -5.95
C ILE A 69 6.74 5.80 -4.75
N LEU A 70 5.42 5.82 -4.95
CA LEU A 70 4.46 5.43 -3.94
C LEU A 70 4.61 3.94 -3.60
N ILE A 71 4.72 3.58 -2.32
CA ILE A 71 4.47 2.23 -1.84
C ILE A 71 3.27 2.30 -0.91
N GLU A 72 2.22 1.60 -1.28
CA GLU A 72 0.99 1.53 -0.50
C GLU A 72 0.66 0.06 -0.21
N ALA A 73 0.40 -0.24 1.05
CA ALA A 73 0.04 -1.57 1.50
C ALA A 73 -1.09 -1.51 2.54
N SER A 74 -2.04 -2.43 2.42
CA SER A 74 -3.04 -2.66 3.46
C SER A 74 -3.52 -4.09 3.45
N ALA A 75 -3.97 -4.55 4.61
CA ALA A 75 -4.84 -5.70 4.73
C ALA A 75 -6.12 -5.25 5.44
N ARG A 76 -7.22 -5.92 5.14
CA ARG A 76 -8.53 -5.76 5.78
C ARG A 76 -9.11 -7.14 6.06
N ARG A 77 -9.79 -7.29 7.19
CA ARG A 77 -10.55 -8.51 7.54
C ARG A 77 -12.03 -8.21 7.60
N ALA A 78 -12.84 -9.23 7.37
CA ALA A 78 -14.30 -9.08 7.30
C ALA A 78 -14.94 -8.79 8.66
N ASP A 79 -14.32 -9.27 9.73
CA ASP A 79 -14.68 -9.00 11.10
C ASP A 79 -13.66 -8.07 11.76
N PHE A 80 -14.16 -6.98 12.34
CA PHE A 80 -13.37 -5.99 13.06
C PHE A 80 -12.49 -6.62 14.16
N PHE A 81 -13.01 -7.61 14.88
CA PHE A 81 -12.26 -8.26 15.95
C PHE A 81 -11.06 -9.06 15.43
N SER A 82 -11.16 -9.81 14.32
CA SER A 82 -9.99 -10.41 13.68
C SER A 82 -8.98 -9.36 13.22
N ALA A 83 -9.44 -8.22 12.67
CA ALA A 83 -8.55 -7.16 12.22
C ALA A 83 -7.68 -6.58 13.34
N LEU A 84 -8.19 -6.53 14.58
CA LEU A 84 -7.45 -6.04 15.75
C LEU A 84 -6.24 -6.90 16.13
N PHE A 85 -6.29 -8.20 15.82
CA PHE A 85 -5.26 -9.18 16.18
C PHE A 85 -4.49 -9.72 14.98
N THR A 86 -4.89 -9.34 13.77
CA THR A 86 -4.22 -9.74 12.53
C THR A 86 -3.20 -8.66 12.14
N ASN A 87 -2.02 -9.10 11.73
CA ASN A 87 -1.01 -8.23 11.12
C ASN A 87 -0.81 -8.58 9.65
N PHE A 88 -0.33 -7.64 8.86
CA PHE A 88 0.23 -7.88 7.54
C PHE A 88 1.70 -7.46 7.51
N VAL A 89 2.43 -8.00 6.55
CA VAL A 89 3.87 -7.77 6.34
C VAL A 89 4.08 -7.44 4.87
N VAL A 90 4.97 -6.50 4.57
CA VAL A 90 5.46 -6.28 3.20
C VAL A 90 6.86 -6.84 3.08
N SER A 91 7.06 -7.73 2.11
CA SER A 91 8.37 -8.23 1.72
C SER A 91 8.70 -7.88 0.27
N VAL A 92 9.99 -7.88 -0.03
CA VAL A 92 10.53 -7.66 -1.37
C VAL A 92 11.41 -8.83 -1.80
N ASP A 93 11.26 -9.24 -3.05
CA ASP A 93 12.18 -10.11 -3.76
C ASP A 93 13.08 -9.23 -4.64
N SER A 94 14.36 -9.21 -4.29
CA SER A 94 15.44 -8.54 -5.04
C SER A 94 16.55 -9.52 -5.42
N SER A 95 16.25 -10.82 -5.43
CA SER A 95 17.25 -11.89 -5.60
C SER A 95 17.79 -12.00 -7.03
N ILE A 96 17.01 -11.57 -8.02
CA ILE A 96 17.42 -11.59 -9.43
C ILE A 96 18.10 -10.26 -9.75
N PRO A 97 19.41 -10.25 -10.09
CA PRO A 97 20.14 -9.01 -10.35
C PRO A 97 19.64 -8.28 -11.60
N LEU A 98 19.98 -7.01 -11.74
CA LEU A 98 19.84 -6.31 -13.01
C LEU A 98 20.83 -6.91 -14.02
N SER A 99 20.43 -7.06 -15.28
CA SER A 99 21.29 -7.63 -16.33
C SER A 99 21.18 -6.86 -17.64
N ASN A 100 22.29 -6.83 -18.38
CA ASN A 100 22.36 -6.39 -19.79
C ASN A 100 22.41 -7.59 -20.78
N GLY A 101 22.30 -8.83 -20.28
CA GLY A 101 22.45 -10.07 -21.04
C GLY A 101 23.82 -10.76 -20.92
N THR A 102 24.87 -10.02 -20.53
CA THR A 102 26.25 -10.53 -20.38
C THR A 102 26.75 -10.33 -18.95
N ASP A 103 26.58 -9.12 -18.43
CA ASP A 103 27.00 -8.68 -17.11
C ASP A 103 25.78 -8.41 -16.22
N THR A 104 26.03 -8.34 -14.91
CA THR A 104 24.98 -8.13 -13.90
C THR A 104 25.37 -7.10 -12.84
N ILE A 105 24.38 -6.37 -12.34
CA ILE A 105 24.47 -5.50 -11.17
C ILE A 105 23.55 -6.08 -10.09
N SER A 106 24.09 -6.41 -8.93
CA SER A 106 23.28 -6.86 -7.80
C SER A 106 22.34 -5.74 -7.33
N PHE A 107 21.10 -6.08 -6.98
CA PHE A 107 20.17 -5.14 -6.34
C PHE A 107 20.68 -4.62 -4.99
N THR A 108 21.68 -5.26 -4.36
CA THR A 108 22.36 -4.72 -3.18
C THR A 108 23.03 -3.37 -3.41
N ASN A 109 23.22 -2.96 -4.67
CA ASN A 109 23.69 -1.62 -5.04
C ASN A 109 22.55 -0.59 -5.17
N ILE A 110 21.31 -0.98 -4.87
CA ILE A 110 20.15 -0.10 -4.92
C ILE A 110 19.64 0.14 -3.49
N SER A 111 19.52 1.41 -3.14
CA SER A 111 19.02 1.90 -1.86
C SER A 111 17.77 2.75 -2.04
N TRP A 112 17.07 3.06 -0.95
CA TRP A 112 15.98 4.02 -0.98
C TRP A 112 15.94 4.89 0.28
N THR A 113 15.43 6.10 0.11
CA THR A 113 14.99 6.95 1.21
C THR A 113 13.47 7.04 1.20
N ALA A 114 12.87 6.92 2.37
CA ALA A 114 11.46 7.12 2.65
C ALA A 114 11.17 8.60 2.94
N GLN A 115 9.93 9.04 2.70
CA GLN A 115 9.54 10.43 2.93
C GLN A 115 9.05 10.62 4.37
N ASP A 116 8.20 9.72 4.87
CA ASP A 116 7.61 9.79 6.21
C ASP A 116 8.07 8.67 7.16
N GLU A 117 8.81 7.69 6.65
CA GLU A 117 9.36 6.54 7.40
C GLU A 117 8.28 5.60 7.94
N ASP A 118 7.06 5.64 7.41
CA ASP A 118 6.05 4.59 7.65
C ASP A 118 6.55 3.25 7.07
N ILE A 119 7.31 3.28 5.97
CA ILE A 119 8.14 2.18 5.49
C ILE A 119 9.60 2.64 5.57
N PRO A 120 10.41 2.13 6.51
CA PRO A 120 11.73 2.68 6.77
C PRO A 120 12.65 2.75 5.56
N SER A 121 13.48 3.79 5.49
CA SER A 121 14.61 3.91 4.56
C SER A 121 15.52 2.68 4.64
N GLY A 122 16.14 2.29 3.52
CA GLY A 122 16.90 1.05 3.50
C GLY A 122 17.66 0.73 2.20
N ASN A 123 18.15 -0.50 2.14
CA ASN A 123 18.87 -1.06 0.99
C ASN A 123 18.26 -2.41 0.65
N PHE A 124 18.26 -2.78 -0.64
CA PHE A 124 17.89 -4.14 -1.00
C PHE A 124 18.98 -5.11 -0.55
N ALA A 125 18.57 -6.27 -0.03
CA ALA A 125 19.48 -7.28 0.49
C ALA A 125 19.92 -8.31 -0.56
N GLY A 126 19.36 -8.27 -1.78
CA GLY A 126 19.61 -9.29 -2.79
C GLY A 126 18.99 -10.64 -2.44
N LEU A 127 17.92 -10.63 -1.64
CA LEU A 127 17.25 -11.82 -1.11
C LEU A 127 15.84 -11.98 -1.69
N PRO A 128 15.30 -13.21 -1.74
CA PRO A 128 13.96 -13.46 -2.27
C PRO A 128 12.82 -13.00 -1.34
N ALA A 129 13.11 -12.74 -0.06
CA ALA A 129 12.11 -12.34 0.91
C ALA A 129 12.71 -11.43 2.00
N GLN A 130 13.08 -10.21 1.64
CA GLN A 130 13.46 -9.18 2.61
C GLN A 130 12.20 -8.47 3.13
N VAL A 131 11.98 -8.46 4.44
CA VAL A 131 10.89 -7.69 5.06
C VAL A 131 11.27 -6.20 5.05
N ILE A 132 10.42 -5.35 4.47
CA ILE A 132 10.59 -3.89 4.44
C ILE A 132 9.54 -3.16 5.29
N LEU A 133 8.38 -3.77 5.50
CA LEU A 133 7.39 -3.33 6.48
C LEU A 133 7.18 -4.47 7.47
N PRO A 134 7.61 -4.33 8.75
CA PRO A 134 7.37 -5.34 9.78
C PRO A 134 5.87 -5.51 10.07
N PRO A 135 5.48 -6.51 10.89
CA PRO A 135 4.09 -6.77 11.21
C PRO A 135 3.31 -5.50 11.62
N THR A 136 2.36 -5.12 10.78
CA THR A 136 1.50 -3.93 10.93
C THR A 136 0.04 -4.36 11.00
N ARG A 137 -0.79 -3.73 11.83
CA ARG A 137 -2.17 -4.21 12.03
C ARG A 137 -3.02 -4.13 10.75
N ALA A 138 -3.81 -5.16 10.49
CA ALA A 138 -4.65 -5.34 9.29
C ALA A 138 -5.94 -4.48 9.28
N PHE A 139 -5.89 -3.29 9.86
CA PHE A 139 -6.87 -2.22 9.68
C PHE A 139 -6.22 -0.89 9.29
N TRP A 140 -4.88 -0.84 9.20
CA TRP A 140 -4.14 0.32 8.73
C TRP A 140 -3.92 0.27 7.22
N LEU A 141 -3.93 1.45 6.62
CA LEU A 141 -3.34 1.71 5.32
C LEU A 141 -1.98 2.34 5.56
N VAL A 142 -0.92 1.69 5.09
CA VAL A 142 0.44 2.24 5.09
C VAL A 142 0.71 2.81 3.72
N ARG A 143 1.23 4.04 3.67
CA ARG A 143 1.53 4.74 2.44
C ARG A 143 2.77 5.59 2.64
N ASP A 144 3.79 5.36 1.83
CA ASP A 144 5.04 6.12 1.86
C ASP A 144 5.54 6.39 0.44
N TRP A 145 6.38 7.42 0.26
CA TRP A 145 7.00 7.78 -1.01
C TRP A 145 8.51 7.58 -0.94
N HIS A 146 9.02 6.80 -1.89
CA HIS A 146 10.41 6.38 -1.92
C HIS A 146 11.17 7.06 -3.05
N THR A 147 12.37 7.55 -2.76
CA THR A 147 13.39 7.83 -3.78
C THR A 147 14.37 6.66 -3.80
N PHE A 148 14.54 6.00 -4.94
CA PHE A 148 15.56 4.96 -5.10
C PHE A 148 16.88 5.57 -5.58
N PHE A 149 18.00 5.01 -5.13
CA PHE A 149 19.34 5.42 -5.53
C PHE A 149 20.16 4.22 -5.98
N TYR A 150 20.98 4.41 -7.00
CA TYR A 150 22.06 3.50 -7.34
C TYR A 150 23.33 3.97 -6.63
N ASN A 151 23.88 3.15 -5.74
CA ASN A 151 25.02 3.50 -4.90
C ASN A 151 26.31 3.73 -5.70
N ASN A 152 26.39 3.20 -6.92
CA ASN A 152 27.47 3.48 -7.88
C ASN A 152 28.89 3.20 -7.34
N THR A 153 29.03 2.20 -6.49
CA THR A 153 30.33 1.77 -5.91
C THR A 153 31.04 0.72 -6.76
N GLN A 154 30.35 0.12 -7.74
CA GLN A 154 30.87 -0.92 -8.63
C GLN A 154 31.14 -0.36 -10.03
N ILE A 155 32.35 -0.59 -10.54
CA ILE A 155 32.67 -0.34 -11.96
C ILE A 155 32.10 -1.49 -12.78
N VAL A 156 31.24 -1.17 -13.75
CA VAL A 156 30.61 -2.13 -14.65
C VAL A 156 30.74 -1.67 -16.11
N PRO A 157 30.73 -2.59 -17.09
CA PRO A 157 30.71 -2.22 -18.50
C PRO A 157 29.51 -1.33 -18.85
N TYR A 158 29.70 -0.44 -19.82
CA TYR A 158 28.63 0.43 -20.29
C TYR A 158 27.47 -0.41 -20.85
N GLY A 159 26.24 0.04 -20.59
CA GLY A 159 25.05 -0.63 -21.11
C GLY A 159 23.82 -0.34 -20.28
N THR A 160 22.68 -0.85 -20.75
CA THR A 160 21.41 -0.77 -20.04
C THR A 160 21.20 -2.06 -19.26
N TYR A 161 21.22 -1.96 -17.93
CA TYR A 161 20.93 -3.07 -17.04
C TYR A 161 19.46 -2.97 -16.61
N THR A 162 18.70 -4.04 -16.84
CA THR A 162 17.29 -4.10 -16.47
C THR A 162 17.06 -5.20 -15.45
N GLY A 163 16.18 -4.93 -14.49
CA GLY A 163 15.81 -5.89 -13.45
C GLY A 163 14.44 -5.52 -12.89
N ARG A 164 13.90 -6.40 -12.04
CA ARG A 164 12.61 -6.19 -11.38
C ARG A 164 12.71 -6.58 -9.91
N VAL A 165 12.08 -5.76 -9.07
CA VAL A 165 11.81 -6.10 -7.68
C VAL A 165 10.33 -6.45 -7.57
N THR A 166 10.02 -7.56 -6.89
CA THR A 166 8.63 -7.96 -6.65
C THR A 166 8.28 -7.68 -5.20
N TYR A 167 7.20 -6.93 -4.98
CA TYR A 167 6.70 -6.62 -3.65
C TYR A 167 5.51 -7.52 -3.32
N THR A 168 5.48 -8.08 -2.12
CA THR A 168 4.42 -8.96 -1.65
C THR A 168 3.86 -8.45 -0.34
N VAL A 169 2.55 -8.28 -0.25
CA VAL A 169 1.86 -8.18 1.04
C VAL A 169 1.36 -9.57 1.42
N SER A 170 1.67 -9.98 2.64
CA SER A 170 1.18 -11.23 3.22
C SER A 170 0.50 -10.97 4.55
N VAL A 171 -0.49 -11.80 4.87
CA VAL A 171 -1.11 -11.86 6.19
C VAL A 171 -0.76 -13.23 6.76
N PRO A 172 0.26 -13.32 7.64
CA PRO A 172 0.69 -14.59 8.22
C PRO A 172 -0.38 -15.22 9.14
#